data_AF-A0A8S1F299-F1
#
_entry.id   AF-A0A8S1F299-F1
#
_cell.length_a   1.000
_cell.length_b   1.000
_cell.length_c   1.000
_cell.angle_alpha   90.00
_cell.angle_beta   90.00
_cell.angle_gamma   90.00
#
_symmetry.space_group_name_H-M   'P 1'
#
loop_
_entity.id
_entity.type
_entity.pdbx_description
1 polymer ?
#
loop_
_entity_poly.entity_id
_entity_poly.type
_entity_poly.pdbx_seq_one_letter_code
_entity_poly.pdbx_strand_id
1 'polypeptide(L)'
;MLEYYESPLALLRPACFRSLIKDIPEIMRTAPVPLLTAADAVARLESYSRNSMDQILGYNFDYEKAKVFARSIEGFSAKLSGAYIVTIFSLKYFMKDRKPFDLHTPLNIWNGILSIFSLLGFHFTFPTLVSVIYNNGLTHTYTHVSELYTDSKSGYWVFLWVLSKIPELMDTVFIVLRKRPLILMHWYHHALTGFYAIVCYHEDNAHMVWVVWMNYIIHAFMYGYYLLKSLKVPVPPYVAQAITTSQMIQFLIAIAAQVHVGYLHYVVGVENLAVSFRGLVIGFIMLTTYFYLWVQFYKEHYLDNGGKKYWLAKEAEQKQKKSN
;
A
#
# COMPACT_ATOMS: atom_id res chain seq x y z
N MET A 1 -37.93 -1.32 -35.17
CA MET A 1 -38.02 -2.43 -34.20
C MET A 1 -37.09 -2.12 -33.04
N LEU A 2 -37.61 -1.34 -32.10
CA LEU A 2 -37.17 -1.38 -30.70
C LEU A 2 -37.88 -2.59 -30.07
N GLU A 3 -37.21 -3.36 -29.20
CA GLU A 3 -37.71 -3.65 -27.84
C GLU A 3 -36.79 -4.61 -27.06
N TYR A 4 -36.44 -4.11 -25.86
CA TYR A 4 -36.13 -4.79 -24.60
C TYR A 4 -35.12 -5.95 -24.54
N TYR A 5 -33.85 -5.59 -24.33
CA TYR A 5 -32.98 -6.33 -23.42
C TYR A 5 -33.04 -5.64 -22.05
N GLU A 6 -33.74 -6.25 -21.08
CA GLU A 6 -33.71 -5.75 -19.71
C GLU A 6 -32.32 -5.90 -19.11
N SER A 7 -31.80 -4.80 -18.58
CA SER A 7 -30.53 -4.70 -17.88
C SER A 7 -30.57 -5.45 -16.53
N PRO A 8 -29.50 -6.14 -16.11
CA PRO A 8 -29.36 -6.73 -14.77
C PRO A 8 -29.54 -5.73 -13.61
N LEU A 9 -29.55 -4.42 -13.90
CA LEU A 9 -29.83 -3.35 -12.94
C LEU A 9 -31.33 -3.18 -12.61
N ALA A 10 -32.25 -3.86 -13.30
CA ALA A 10 -33.68 -3.80 -12.97
C ALA A 10 -34.00 -4.41 -11.58
N LEU A 11 -33.20 -5.39 -11.13
CA LEU A 11 -33.31 -6.02 -9.81
C LEU A 11 -32.90 -5.13 -8.63
N LEU A 12 -32.24 -4.00 -8.89
CA LEU A 12 -31.77 -3.06 -7.85
C LEU A 12 -32.77 -1.93 -7.56
N ARG A 13 -33.96 -1.95 -8.18
CA ARG A 13 -35.02 -0.98 -7.82
C ARG A 13 -35.60 -1.33 -6.45
N PRO A 14 -35.76 -0.36 -5.53
CA PRO A 14 -36.31 -0.59 -4.20
C PRO A 14 -37.69 -1.27 -4.18
N ALA A 15 -38.46 -1.13 -5.27
CA ALA A 15 -39.79 -1.75 -5.43
C ALA A 15 -39.73 -3.26 -5.70
N CYS A 16 -38.72 -3.74 -6.45
CA CYS A 16 -38.56 -5.18 -6.75
C CYS A 16 -38.03 -5.94 -5.52
N PHE A 17 -37.11 -5.32 -4.77
CA PHE A 17 -36.60 -5.86 -3.50
C PHE A 17 -37.68 -5.98 -2.41
N ARG A 18 -38.66 -5.07 -2.39
CA ARG A 18 -39.82 -5.15 -1.47
C ARG A 18 -40.80 -6.26 -1.82
N SER A 19 -41.00 -6.55 -3.12
CA SER A 19 -41.79 -7.71 -3.55
C SER A 19 -41.07 -8.99 -3.16
N LEU A 20 -39.77 -9.08 -3.47
CA LEU A 20 -38.94 -10.24 -3.15
C LEU A 20 -38.95 -10.54 -1.65
N ILE A 21 -38.83 -9.52 -0.78
CA ILE A 21 -38.92 -9.69 0.68
C ILE A 21 -40.30 -10.10 1.17
N LYS A 22 -41.38 -9.64 0.53
CA LYS A 22 -42.75 -10.04 0.88
C LYS A 22 -43.04 -11.50 0.58
N ASP A 23 -42.36 -12.06 -0.43
CA ASP A 23 -42.56 -13.43 -0.90
C ASP A 23 -41.60 -14.43 -0.22
N ILE A 24 -40.57 -13.96 0.52
CA ILE A 24 -39.63 -14.79 1.31
C ILE A 24 -40.36 -15.79 2.25
N PRO A 25 -41.42 -15.41 3.00
CA PRO A 25 -42.10 -16.35 3.89
C PRO A 25 -42.79 -17.50 3.15
N GLU A 26 -43.21 -17.28 1.89
CA GLU A 26 -43.92 -18.27 1.07
C GLU A 26 -42.94 -19.18 0.32
N ILE A 27 -41.80 -18.63 -0.12
CA ILE A 27 -40.65 -19.38 -0.65
C ILE A 27 -40.02 -20.27 0.44
N MET A 28 -39.92 -19.78 1.68
CA MET A 28 -39.42 -20.57 2.81
C MET A 28 -40.40 -21.67 3.28
N ARG A 29 -41.69 -21.59 2.94
CA ARG A 29 -42.68 -22.64 3.25
C ARG A 29 -42.73 -23.77 2.23
N THR A 30 -42.27 -23.54 0.99
CA THR A 30 -42.40 -24.48 -0.13
C THR A 30 -41.10 -25.16 -0.52
N ALA A 31 -39.95 -24.71 0.00
CA ALA A 31 -38.68 -25.39 -0.19
C ALA A 31 -38.62 -26.66 0.70
N PRO A 32 -38.43 -27.87 0.14
CA PRO A 32 -38.15 -29.04 0.93
C PRO A 32 -36.75 -28.88 1.52
N VAL A 33 -36.67 -28.48 2.78
CA VAL A 33 -35.42 -28.33 3.53
C VAL A 33 -34.95 -29.74 3.92
N PRO A 34 -33.82 -30.26 3.40
CA PRO A 34 -33.09 -31.26 4.18
C PRO A 34 -32.56 -30.53 5.42
N LEU A 35 -32.83 -31.07 6.60
CA LEU A 35 -32.33 -30.60 7.90
C LEU A 35 -30.81 -30.35 7.83
N LEU A 36 -30.40 -29.15 7.41
CA LEU A 36 -29.06 -28.63 7.68
C LEU A 36 -29.05 -28.37 9.17
N THR A 37 -28.30 -29.19 9.89
CA THR A 37 -28.16 -28.99 11.32
C THR A 37 -27.40 -27.68 11.55
N ALA A 38 -27.61 -27.03 12.69
CA ALA A 38 -26.84 -25.83 13.05
C ALA A 38 -25.31 -26.09 12.99
N ALA A 39 -24.89 -27.34 13.19
CA ALA A 39 -23.51 -27.79 13.04
C ALA A 39 -22.99 -27.67 11.59
N ASP A 40 -23.81 -27.97 10.58
CA ASP A 40 -23.42 -27.85 9.16
C ASP A 40 -23.26 -26.38 8.74
N ALA A 41 -24.09 -25.49 9.27
CA ALA A 41 -23.99 -24.05 9.04
C ALA A 41 -22.73 -23.46 9.72
N VAL A 42 -22.45 -23.89 10.96
CA VAL A 42 -21.22 -23.50 11.68
C VAL A 42 -19.98 -24.03 10.97
N ALA A 43 -19.95 -25.28 10.53
CA ALA A 43 -18.84 -25.87 9.80
C ALA A 43 -18.54 -25.15 8.48
N ARG A 44 -19.57 -24.66 7.77
CA ARG A 44 -19.41 -23.84 6.56
C ARG A 44 -18.89 -22.44 6.84
N LEU A 45 -19.33 -21.80 7.92
CA LEU A 45 -18.81 -20.50 8.34
C LEU A 45 -17.37 -20.61 8.83
N GLU A 46 -17.05 -21.69 9.56
CA GLU A 46 -15.69 -22.00 9.98
C GLU A 46 -14.78 -22.32 8.80
N SER A 47 -15.24 -23.08 7.80
CA SER A 47 -14.44 -23.36 6.60
C SER A 47 -14.24 -22.12 5.74
N TYR A 48 -15.26 -21.26 5.62
CA TYR A 48 -15.13 -19.98 4.91
C TYR A 48 -14.19 -19.01 5.64
N SER A 49 -14.30 -18.92 6.97
CA SER A 49 -13.41 -18.13 7.81
C SER A 49 -11.98 -18.65 7.76
N ARG A 50 -11.79 -19.97 7.82
CA ARG A 50 -10.47 -20.64 7.74
C ARG A 50 -9.85 -20.44 6.36
N ASN A 51 -10.58 -20.64 5.27
CA ASN A 51 -10.10 -20.38 3.92
C ASN A 51 -9.74 -18.89 3.69
N SER A 52 -10.54 -17.97 4.23
CA SER A 52 -10.25 -16.54 4.17
C SER A 52 -9.01 -16.19 4.99
N MET A 53 -8.88 -16.79 6.17
CA MET A 53 -7.70 -16.65 7.02
C MET A 53 -6.47 -17.27 6.36
N ASP A 54 -6.58 -18.41 5.71
CA ASP A 54 -5.48 -19.08 5.03
C ASP A 54 -5.00 -18.30 3.81
N GLN A 55 -5.93 -17.62 3.12
CA GLN A 55 -5.60 -16.64 2.09
C GLN A 55 -4.92 -15.41 2.70
N ILE A 56 -5.43 -14.85 3.80
CA ILE A 56 -4.83 -13.69 4.48
C ILE A 56 -3.46 -14.03 5.09
N LEU A 57 -3.26 -15.26 5.54
CA LEU A 57 -2.06 -15.76 6.19
C LEU A 57 -1.10 -16.46 5.23
N GLY A 58 -1.44 -16.59 3.95
CA GLY A 58 -0.53 -17.09 2.91
C GLY A 58 -0.14 -18.57 3.03
N TYR A 59 -0.88 -19.44 3.73
CA TYR A 59 -0.44 -20.81 4.04
C TYR A 59 -0.08 -21.67 2.80
N ASN A 60 -0.62 -21.36 1.61
CA ASN A 60 -0.32 -22.06 0.35
C ASN A 60 0.41 -21.17 -0.68
N PHE A 61 1.14 -20.16 -0.21
CA PHE A 61 1.86 -19.25 -1.08
C PHE A 61 3.03 -19.94 -1.79
N ASP A 62 3.20 -19.60 -3.07
CA ASP A 62 4.20 -20.17 -3.98
C ASP A 62 4.88 -19.00 -4.69
N TYR A 63 6.15 -18.79 -4.33
CA TYR A 63 6.93 -17.66 -4.81
C TYR A 63 7.09 -17.64 -6.34
N GLU A 64 7.31 -18.81 -6.96
CA GLU A 64 7.51 -18.91 -8.40
C GLU A 64 6.22 -18.61 -9.16
N LYS A 65 5.06 -19.08 -8.69
CA LYS A 65 3.77 -18.69 -9.28
C LYS A 65 3.51 -17.19 -9.13
N ALA A 66 3.83 -16.61 -7.97
CA ALA A 66 3.68 -15.18 -7.73
C ALA A 66 4.60 -14.35 -8.65
N LYS A 67 5.84 -14.82 -8.92
CA LYS A 67 6.75 -14.20 -9.89
C LYS A 67 6.21 -14.24 -11.30
N VAL A 68 5.70 -15.39 -11.75
CA VAL A 68 5.08 -15.53 -13.07
C VAL A 68 3.89 -14.56 -13.21
N PHE A 69 3.07 -14.44 -12.18
CA PHE A 69 1.99 -13.46 -12.15
C PHE A 69 2.51 -12.02 -12.24
N ALA A 70 3.48 -11.63 -11.40
CA ALA A 70 4.08 -10.29 -11.42
C ALA A 70 4.66 -9.95 -12.80
N ARG A 71 5.37 -10.88 -13.44
CA ARG A 71 5.86 -10.74 -14.81
C ARG A 71 4.72 -10.53 -15.82
N SER A 72 3.61 -11.27 -15.68
CA SER A 72 2.45 -11.14 -16.58
C SER A 72 1.80 -9.75 -16.54
N ILE A 73 1.88 -9.05 -15.40
CA ILE A 73 1.27 -7.73 -15.20
C ILE A 73 2.26 -6.57 -15.39
N GLU A 74 3.54 -6.81 -15.70
CA GLU A 74 4.54 -5.76 -15.92
C GLU A 74 4.08 -4.75 -16.98
N GLY A 75 3.66 -5.25 -18.15
CA GLY A 75 3.16 -4.42 -19.25
C GLY A 75 1.86 -3.70 -18.92
N PHE A 76 1.01 -4.29 -18.07
CA PHE A 76 -0.18 -3.62 -17.54
C PHE A 76 0.20 -2.48 -16.59
N SER A 77 1.15 -2.70 -15.68
CA SER A 77 1.63 -1.70 -14.72
C SER A 77 2.24 -0.48 -15.39
N ALA A 78 3.04 -0.68 -16.44
CA ALA A 78 3.59 0.42 -17.24
C ALA A 78 2.48 1.28 -17.88
N LYS A 79 1.49 0.64 -18.51
CA LYS A 79 0.33 1.32 -19.10
C LYS A 79 -0.53 2.03 -18.04
N LEU A 80 -0.72 1.39 -16.89
CA LEU A 80 -1.47 1.94 -15.77
C LEU A 80 -0.81 3.22 -15.23
N SER A 81 0.52 3.24 -15.14
CA SER A 81 1.29 4.42 -14.71
C SER A 81 1.06 5.61 -15.64
N GLY A 82 1.08 5.39 -16.96
CA GLY A 82 0.74 6.42 -17.95
C GLY A 82 -0.72 6.88 -17.86
N ALA A 83 -1.66 5.93 -17.76
CA ALA A 83 -3.08 6.21 -17.61
C ALA A 83 -3.38 7.01 -16.33
N TYR A 84 -2.69 6.69 -15.23
CA TYR A 84 -2.77 7.40 -13.97
C TYR A 84 -2.39 8.88 -14.12
N ILE A 85 -1.27 9.19 -14.76
CA ILE A 85 -0.83 10.57 -15.00
C ILE A 85 -1.89 11.34 -15.82
N VAL A 86 -2.35 10.77 -16.92
CA VAL A 86 -3.40 11.39 -17.76
C VAL A 86 -4.67 11.62 -16.94
N THR A 87 -5.07 10.64 -16.13
CA THR A 87 -6.29 10.70 -15.30
C THR A 87 -6.21 11.80 -14.25
N ILE A 88 -5.12 11.89 -13.47
CA ILE A 88 -5.03 12.87 -12.37
C ILE A 88 -5.01 14.31 -12.90
N PHE A 89 -4.36 14.57 -14.04
CA PHE A 89 -4.32 15.91 -14.63
C PHE A 89 -5.63 16.27 -15.34
N SER A 90 -6.27 15.30 -16.01
CA SER A 90 -7.61 15.48 -16.58
C SER A 90 -8.65 15.76 -15.49
N LEU A 91 -8.58 15.01 -14.39
CA LEU A 91 -9.45 15.22 -13.23
C LEU A 91 -9.19 16.56 -12.55
N LYS A 92 -7.92 16.99 -12.44
CA LYS A 92 -7.55 18.30 -11.91
C LYS A 92 -8.12 19.43 -12.76
N TYR A 93 -8.06 19.29 -14.09
CA TYR A 93 -8.67 20.24 -15.03
C TYR A 93 -10.20 20.27 -14.88
N PHE A 94 -10.84 19.11 -14.84
CA PHE A 94 -12.29 18.98 -14.63
C PHE A 94 -12.78 19.58 -13.31
N MET A 95 -11.95 19.54 -12.26
CA MET A 95 -12.25 20.07 -10.93
C MET A 95 -12.01 21.59 -10.80
N LYS A 96 -11.45 22.26 -11.83
CA LYS A 96 -11.10 23.68 -11.78
C LYS A 96 -12.29 24.55 -11.37
N ASP A 97 -13.42 24.38 -12.06
CA ASP A 97 -14.62 25.20 -11.89
C ASP A 97 -15.68 24.54 -10.98
N ARG A 98 -15.29 23.49 -10.24
CA ARG A 98 -16.16 22.74 -9.32
C ARG A 98 -15.79 22.98 -7.87
N LYS A 99 -16.77 22.80 -6.98
CA LYS A 99 -16.54 22.78 -5.53
C LYS A 99 -15.79 21.48 -5.15
N PRO A 100 -14.92 21.51 -4.12
CA PRO A 100 -14.27 20.30 -3.63
C PRO A 100 -15.31 19.32 -3.09
N PHE A 101 -15.13 18.02 -3.35
CA PHE A 101 -15.99 16.99 -2.79
C PHE A 101 -15.70 16.80 -1.30
N ASP A 102 -16.74 16.56 -0.51
CA ASP A 102 -16.60 16.08 0.86
C ASP A 102 -16.46 14.55 0.86
N LEU A 103 -15.22 14.10 0.95
CA LEU A 103 -14.84 12.68 0.94
C LEU A 103 -14.26 12.26 2.29
N HIS A 104 -14.71 12.88 3.39
CA HIS A 104 -14.16 12.63 4.72
C HIS A 104 -14.28 11.16 5.14
N THR A 105 -15.50 10.61 5.15
CA THR A 105 -15.75 9.21 5.53
C THR A 105 -14.99 8.19 4.66
N PRO A 106 -15.08 8.22 3.31
CA PRO A 106 -14.35 7.25 2.49
C PRO A 106 -12.83 7.38 2.65
N LEU A 107 -12.30 8.59 2.82
CA LEU A 107 -10.87 8.79 3.07
C LEU A 107 -10.43 8.21 4.43
N ASN A 108 -11.26 8.32 5.47
CA ASN A 108 -10.94 7.73 6.77
C ASN A 108 -10.89 6.22 6.70
N ILE A 109 -11.90 5.61 6.07
CA ILE A 109 -11.96 4.15 5.87
C ILE A 109 -10.74 3.70 5.09
N TRP A 110 -10.41 4.41 4.01
CA TRP A 110 -9.24 4.12 3.18
C TRP A 110 -7.93 4.18 3.96
N ASN A 111 -7.67 5.29 4.67
CA ASN A 111 -6.47 5.42 5.50
C ASN A 111 -6.41 4.37 6.61
N GLY A 112 -7.56 4.01 7.21
CA GLY A 112 -7.64 2.94 8.21
C GLY A 112 -7.26 1.58 7.63
N ILE A 113 -7.80 1.23 6.46
CA ILE A 113 -7.47 -0.01 5.75
C ILE A 113 -5.96 -0.05 5.43
N LEU A 114 -5.39 1.01 4.86
CA LEU A 114 -3.97 1.02 4.50
C LEU A 114 -3.05 1.00 5.72
N SER A 115 -3.43 1.64 6.83
CA SER A 115 -2.68 1.60 8.08
C SER A 115 -2.67 0.19 8.68
N ILE A 116 -3.83 -0.47 8.77
CA ILE A 116 -3.96 -1.85 9.27
C ILE A 116 -3.23 -2.83 8.34
N PHE A 117 -3.44 -2.73 7.03
CA PHE A 117 -2.75 -3.55 6.03
C PHE A 117 -1.23 -3.47 6.20
N SER A 118 -0.71 -2.26 6.37
CA SER A 118 0.73 -2.04 6.50
C SER A 118 1.27 -2.56 7.83
N LEU A 119 0.50 -2.44 8.92
CA LEU A 119 0.87 -3.00 10.22
C LEU A 119 0.89 -4.52 10.21
N LEU A 120 -0.09 -5.16 9.56
CA LEU A 120 -0.12 -6.61 9.38
C LEU A 120 1.05 -7.08 8.51
N GLY A 121 1.32 -6.39 7.39
CA GLY A 121 2.49 -6.69 6.55
C GLY A 121 3.81 -6.63 7.31
N PHE A 122 3.99 -5.61 8.15
CA PHE A 122 5.13 -5.55 9.06
C PHE A 122 5.14 -6.72 10.05
N HIS A 123 4.02 -7.00 10.72
CA HIS A 123 3.91 -8.05 11.72
C HIS A 123 4.26 -9.44 11.16
N PHE A 124 3.82 -9.76 9.95
CA PHE A 124 4.04 -11.08 9.35
C PHE A 124 5.41 -11.24 8.68
N THR A 125 6.05 -10.15 8.25
CA THR A 125 7.39 -10.21 7.63
C THR A 125 8.53 -10.03 8.65
N PHE A 126 8.29 -9.33 9.76
CA PHE A 126 9.32 -9.00 10.75
C PHE A 126 9.99 -10.22 11.41
N PRO A 127 9.26 -11.25 11.89
CA PRO A 127 9.89 -12.43 12.48
C PRO A 127 10.83 -13.15 11.50
N THR A 128 10.42 -13.28 10.24
CA THR A 128 11.22 -13.89 9.19
C THR A 128 12.46 -13.07 8.88
N LEU A 129 12.36 -11.73 8.84
CA LEU A 129 13.51 -10.85 8.71
C LEU A 129 14.53 -11.06 9.84
N VAL A 130 14.08 -11.09 11.09
CA VAL A 130 14.96 -11.33 12.24
C VAL A 130 15.62 -12.70 12.15
N SER A 131 14.85 -13.73 11.77
CA SER A 131 15.36 -15.10 11.59
C SER A 131 16.47 -15.16 10.53
N VAL A 132 16.27 -14.57 9.35
CA VAL A 132 17.27 -14.56 8.28
C VAL A 132 18.52 -13.77 8.69
N ILE A 133 18.36 -12.63 9.38
CA ILE A 133 19.49 -11.86 9.89
C ILE A 133 20.29 -12.68 10.90
N TYR A 134 19.62 -13.37 11.82
CA TYR A 134 20.27 -14.17 12.85
C TYR A 134 21.01 -15.39 12.28
N ASN A 135 20.41 -16.09 11.32
CA ASN A 135 20.96 -17.34 10.78
C ASN A 135 21.97 -17.14 9.64
N ASN A 136 21.79 -16.11 8.81
CA ASN A 136 22.57 -15.92 7.57
C ASN A 136 23.30 -14.58 7.50
N GLY A 137 23.03 -13.67 8.46
CA GLY A 137 23.61 -12.34 8.50
C GLY A 137 22.83 -11.30 7.71
N LEU A 138 23.10 -10.03 8.01
CA LEU A 138 22.39 -8.88 7.42
C LEU A 138 22.52 -8.83 5.90
N THR A 139 23.72 -9.08 5.36
CA THR A 139 23.98 -9.02 3.91
C THR A 139 23.14 -10.03 3.14
N HIS A 140 22.86 -11.20 3.71
CA HIS A 140 22.07 -12.24 3.07
C HIS A 140 20.65 -11.74 2.70
N THR A 141 20.06 -10.88 3.54
CA THR A 141 18.69 -10.36 3.34
C THR A 141 18.49 -9.63 2.00
N TYR A 142 19.51 -8.99 1.46
CA TYR A 142 19.42 -8.17 0.24
C TYR A 142 20.27 -8.68 -0.92
N THR A 143 20.93 -9.83 -0.74
CA THR A 143 21.79 -10.43 -1.76
C THR A 143 21.24 -11.75 -2.28
N HIS A 144 20.35 -12.43 -1.54
CA HIS A 144 19.79 -13.73 -1.91
C HIS A 144 18.27 -13.72 -1.77
N VAL A 145 17.58 -14.48 -2.63
CA VAL A 145 16.17 -14.82 -2.41
C VAL A 145 16.10 -15.81 -1.25
N SER A 146 15.70 -15.32 -0.08
CA SER A 146 15.61 -16.11 1.15
C SER A 146 14.15 -16.40 1.54
N GLU A 147 13.95 -16.95 2.74
CA GLU A 147 12.66 -17.16 3.40
C GLU A 147 11.82 -15.87 3.45
N LEU A 148 12.45 -14.70 3.37
CA LEU A 148 11.74 -13.42 3.23
C LEU A 148 10.75 -13.41 2.06
N TYR A 149 11.10 -14.11 0.97
CA TYR A 149 10.31 -14.23 -0.26
C TYR A 149 9.64 -15.59 -0.41
N THR A 150 10.22 -16.66 0.12
CA THR A 150 9.78 -18.04 -0.13
C THR A 150 8.94 -18.64 1.00
N ASP A 151 9.04 -18.11 2.23
CA ASP A 151 8.17 -18.54 3.32
C ASP A 151 6.71 -18.21 3.00
N SER A 152 5.81 -19.13 3.34
CA SER A 152 4.38 -19.02 3.07
C SER A 152 3.79 -17.70 3.58
N LYS A 153 4.18 -17.26 4.78
CA LYS A 153 3.65 -16.03 5.39
C LYS A 153 4.40 -14.81 4.88
N SER A 154 5.72 -14.77 5.06
CA SER A 154 6.52 -13.59 4.69
C SER A 154 6.43 -13.31 3.19
N GLY A 155 6.64 -14.34 2.36
CA GLY A 155 6.58 -14.23 0.91
C GLY A 155 5.23 -13.74 0.40
N TYR A 156 4.13 -14.24 0.99
CA TYR A 156 2.79 -13.77 0.66
C TYR A 156 2.60 -12.28 0.96
N TRP A 157 3.05 -11.81 2.13
CA TRP A 157 2.95 -10.39 2.47
C TRP A 157 3.87 -9.53 1.62
N VAL A 158 5.09 -9.98 1.28
CA VAL A 158 5.94 -9.28 0.30
C VAL A 158 5.24 -9.17 -1.05
N PHE A 159 4.56 -10.23 -1.51
CA PHE A 159 3.78 -10.20 -2.74
C PHE A 159 2.59 -9.23 -2.66
N LEU A 160 1.85 -9.23 -1.54
CA LEU A 160 0.77 -8.27 -1.33
C LEU A 160 1.26 -6.82 -1.33
N TRP A 161 2.45 -6.55 -0.81
CA TRP A 161 3.07 -5.22 -0.89
C TRP A 161 3.28 -4.78 -2.34
N VAL A 162 3.75 -5.68 -3.20
CA VAL A 162 3.94 -5.40 -4.63
C VAL A 162 2.60 -5.03 -5.27
N LEU A 163 1.55 -5.79 -4.96
CA LEU A 163 0.22 -5.52 -5.48
C LEU A 163 -0.42 -4.26 -4.90
N SER A 164 -0.13 -3.88 -3.65
CA SER A 164 -0.76 -2.74 -2.98
C SER A 164 -0.43 -1.40 -3.62
N LYS A 165 0.64 -1.31 -4.42
CA LYS A 165 1.01 -0.07 -5.12
C LYS A 165 -0.05 0.34 -6.14
N ILE A 166 -0.81 -0.61 -6.69
CA ILE A 166 -1.92 -0.36 -7.63
C ILE A 166 -3.09 0.36 -6.94
N PRO A 167 -3.70 -0.18 -5.86
CA PRO A 167 -4.78 0.51 -5.15
C PRO A 167 -4.34 1.84 -4.53
N GLU A 168 -3.08 1.98 -4.11
CA GLU A 168 -2.53 3.24 -3.56
C GLU A 168 -2.59 4.42 -4.55
N LEU A 169 -2.75 4.20 -5.85
CA LEU A 169 -3.01 5.27 -6.82
C LEU A 169 -4.29 6.08 -6.48
N MET A 170 -5.22 5.50 -5.72
CA MET A 170 -6.43 6.16 -5.24
C MET A 170 -6.16 7.35 -4.32
N ASP A 171 -5.00 7.39 -3.64
CA ASP A 171 -4.62 8.51 -2.77
C ASP A 171 -4.63 9.83 -3.55
N THR A 172 -4.10 9.80 -4.77
CA THR A 172 -4.04 10.98 -5.61
C THR A 172 -5.41 11.40 -6.12
N VAL A 173 -6.31 10.44 -6.36
CA VAL A 173 -7.70 10.72 -6.72
C VAL A 173 -8.38 11.49 -5.57
N PHE A 174 -8.21 11.05 -4.32
CA PHE A 174 -8.72 11.78 -3.16
C PHE A 174 -8.15 13.20 -3.05
N ILE A 175 -6.86 13.39 -3.33
CA ILE A 175 -6.22 14.72 -3.32
C ILE A 175 -6.88 15.65 -4.35
N VAL A 176 -7.04 15.17 -5.59
CA VAL A 176 -7.57 15.98 -6.69
C VAL A 176 -9.05 16.31 -6.48
N LEU A 177 -9.88 15.33 -6.10
CA LEU A 177 -11.32 15.54 -5.87
C LEU A 177 -11.60 16.51 -4.70
N ARG A 178 -10.69 16.56 -3.72
CA ARG A 178 -10.78 17.48 -2.57
C ARG A 178 -10.10 18.83 -2.82
N LYS A 179 -9.60 19.07 -4.04
CA LYS A 179 -8.83 20.27 -4.44
C LYS A 179 -7.65 20.56 -3.49
N ARG A 180 -6.97 19.52 -3.02
CA ARG A 180 -5.73 19.66 -2.25
C ARG A 180 -4.53 19.85 -3.20
N PRO A 181 -3.43 20.48 -2.75
CA PRO A 181 -2.26 20.68 -3.60
C PRO A 181 -1.70 19.34 -4.11
N LEU A 182 -1.71 19.17 -5.43
CA LEU A 182 -1.11 18.03 -6.10
C LEU A 182 0.39 18.29 -6.29
N ILE A 183 1.19 17.90 -5.29
CA ILE A 183 2.64 18.13 -5.26
C ILE A 183 3.39 17.09 -6.09
N LEU A 184 4.49 17.50 -6.75
CA LEU A 184 5.31 16.64 -7.61
C LEU A 184 5.76 15.36 -6.91
N MET A 185 6.30 15.50 -5.70
CA MET A 185 6.77 14.39 -4.86
C MET A 185 5.76 13.23 -4.77
N HIS A 186 4.48 13.54 -4.56
CA HIS A 186 3.45 12.53 -4.35
C HIS A 186 3.11 11.78 -5.65
N TRP A 187 2.66 12.49 -6.69
CA TRP A 187 2.18 11.79 -7.89
C TRP A 187 3.32 11.16 -8.69
N TYR A 188 4.53 11.74 -8.66
CA TYR A 188 5.71 11.14 -9.25
C TYR A 188 6.06 9.81 -8.56
N HIS A 189 5.97 9.78 -7.23
CA HIS A 189 6.17 8.55 -6.46
C HIS A 189 5.15 7.47 -6.81
N HIS A 190 3.86 7.80 -6.78
CA HIS A 190 2.80 6.83 -7.09
C HIS A 190 2.87 6.33 -8.53
N ALA A 191 3.32 7.15 -9.48
CA ALA A 191 3.48 6.75 -10.87
C ALA A 191 4.60 5.70 -11.11
N LEU A 192 5.67 5.70 -10.29
CA LEU A 192 6.84 4.85 -10.55
C LEU A 192 6.93 3.64 -9.62
N THR A 193 6.53 3.77 -8.35
CA THR A 193 6.76 2.73 -7.33
C THR A 193 6.11 1.39 -7.70
N GLY A 194 4.91 1.40 -8.30
CA GLY A 194 4.23 0.16 -8.70
C GLY A 194 4.93 -0.58 -9.83
N PHE A 195 5.46 0.15 -10.81
CA PHE A 195 6.25 -0.45 -11.89
C PHE A 195 7.56 -1.02 -11.37
N TYR A 196 8.28 -0.24 -10.55
CA TYR A 196 9.52 -0.69 -9.91
C TYR A 196 9.31 -1.95 -9.06
N ALA A 197 8.27 -1.97 -8.21
CA ALA A 197 7.97 -3.11 -7.35
C ALA A 197 7.75 -4.41 -8.15
N ILE A 198 7.01 -4.33 -9.27
CA ILE A 198 6.77 -5.49 -10.13
C ILE A 198 8.07 -5.97 -10.78
N VAL A 199 8.85 -5.06 -11.38
CA VAL A 199 10.13 -5.41 -12.02
C VAL A 199 11.08 -6.06 -11.02
N CYS A 200 11.29 -5.45 -9.86
CA CYS A 200 12.18 -6.00 -8.85
C CYS A 200 11.72 -7.36 -8.35
N TYR A 201 10.42 -7.54 -8.14
CA TYR A 201 9.88 -8.79 -7.60
C TYR A 201 10.05 -9.96 -8.57
N HIS A 202 9.69 -9.80 -9.86
CA HIS A 202 9.75 -10.92 -10.81
C HIS A 202 11.16 -11.18 -11.36
N GLU A 203 12.11 -10.26 -11.15
CA GLU A 203 13.53 -10.41 -11.50
C GLU A 203 14.41 -10.77 -10.31
N ASP A 204 13.81 -11.27 -9.21
CA ASP A 204 14.55 -11.75 -8.04
C ASP A 204 15.47 -10.71 -7.40
N ASN A 205 15.13 -9.41 -7.47
CA ASN A 205 15.94 -8.37 -6.85
C ASN A 205 15.74 -8.38 -5.32
N ALA A 206 16.60 -9.12 -4.61
CA ALA A 206 16.50 -9.34 -3.16
C ALA A 206 16.62 -8.04 -2.34
N HIS A 207 17.34 -7.04 -2.83
CA HIS A 207 17.47 -5.74 -2.15
C HIS A 207 16.14 -5.00 -1.98
N MET A 208 15.09 -5.37 -2.74
CA MET A 208 13.76 -4.80 -2.59
C MET A 208 13.17 -5.04 -1.19
N VAL A 209 13.59 -6.08 -0.46
CA VAL A 209 13.02 -6.38 0.87
C VAL A 209 13.17 -5.22 1.85
N TRP A 210 14.24 -4.45 1.75
CA TRP A 210 14.45 -3.26 2.58
C TRP A 210 13.46 -2.15 2.25
N VAL A 211 13.13 -1.99 0.96
CA VAL A 211 12.06 -1.08 0.54
C VAL A 211 10.73 -1.57 1.12
N VAL A 212 10.40 -2.85 0.98
CA VAL A 212 9.13 -3.43 1.46
C VAL A 212 8.98 -3.26 2.96
N TRP A 213 9.95 -3.74 3.74
CA TRP A 213 9.86 -3.81 5.19
C TRP A 213 9.81 -2.42 5.84
N MET A 214 10.68 -1.50 5.42
CA MET A 214 10.63 -0.12 5.92
C MET A 214 9.36 0.60 5.46
N ASN A 215 8.92 0.36 4.23
CA ASN A 215 7.68 0.95 3.73
C ASN A 215 6.48 0.51 4.57
N TYR A 216 6.39 -0.77 4.95
CA TYR A 216 5.29 -1.25 5.79
C TYR A 216 5.19 -0.51 7.13
N ILE A 217 6.28 -0.42 7.88
CA ILE A 217 6.23 0.26 9.17
C ILE A 217 5.98 1.77 9.02
N ILE A 218 6.60 2.40 8.03
CA ILE A 218 6.43 3.84 7.77
C ILE A 218 5.00 4.13 7.28
N HIS A 219 4.44 3.31 6.40
CA HIS A 219 3.07 3.47 5.89
C HIS A 219 2.03 3.21 6.97
N ALA A 220 2.25 2.24 7.88
CA ALA A 220 1.39 2.04 9.03
C ALA A 220 1.23 3.34 9.83
N PHE A 221 2.35 4.00 10.15
CA PHE A 221 2.35 5.29 10.85
C PHE A 221 1.85 6.47 10.00
N MET A 222 2.20 6.54 8.72
CA MET A 222 1.80 7.63 7.83
C MET A 222 0.28 7.64 7.61
N TYR A 223 -0.32 6.51 7.25
CA TYR A 223 -1.77 6.42 7.08
C TYR A 223 -2.51 6.54 8.41
N GLY A 224 -1.93 6.01 9.51
CA GLY A 224 -2.45 6.22 10.85
C GLY A 224 -2.49 7.71 11.22
N TYR A 225 -1.42 8.44 10.91
CA TYR A 225 -1.37 9.90 11.06
C TYR A 225 -2.44 10.60 10.21
N TYR A 226 -2.62 10.21 8.94
CA TYR A 226 -3.66 10.79 8.09
C TYR A 226 -5.07 10.52 8.59
N LEU A 227 -5.34 9.32 9.12
CA LEU A 227 -6.59 8.97 9.77
C LEU A 227 -6.85 9.83 11.02
N LEU A 228 -5.86 9.97 11.90
CA LEU A 228 -6.01 10.81 13.09
C LEU A 228 -6.25 12.28 12.72
N LYS A 229 -5.52 12.79 11.72
CA LYS A 229 -5.69 14.15 11.21
C LYS A 229 -7.06 14.37 10.59
N SER A 230 -7.59 13.40 9.85
CA SER A 230 -8.91 13.52 9.26
C SER A 230 -10.01 13.45 10.34
N LEU A 231 -9.87 12.60 11.36
CA LEU A 231 -10.74 12.56 12.54
C LEU A 231 -10.63 13.81 13.46
N LYS A 232 -9.81 14.80 13.08
CA LYS A 232 -9.54 16.03 13.85
C LYS A 232 -8.94 15.77 15.23
N VAL A 233 -8.28 14.62 15.41
CA VAL A 233 -7.49 14.34 16.62
C VAL A 233 -6.26 15.27 16.60
N PRO A 234 -5.96 15.99 17.71
CA PRO A 234 -4.76 16.79 17.80
C PRO A 234 -3.54 15.88 17.83
N VAL A 235 -2.71 15.97 16.79
CA VAL A 235 -1.44 15.23 16.71
C VAL A 235 -0.29 16.25 16.72
N PRO A 236 0.72 16.07 17.58
CA PRO A 236 1.84 17.00 17.65
C PRO A 236 2.60 17.14 16.32
N PRO A 237 3.07 18.34 15.95
CA PRO A 237 3.74 18.57 14.66
C PRO A 237 5.01 17.73 14.45
N TYR A 238 5.74 17.40 15.52
CA TYR A 238 6.96 16.61 15.43
C TYR A 238 6.71 15.19 14.94
N VAL A 239 5.48 14.66 15.07
CA VAL A 239 5.12 13.33 14.54
C VAL A 239 5.20 13.31 13.02
N ALA A 240 4.66 14.35 12.36
CA ALA A 240 4.75 14.48 10.91
C ALA A 240 6.21 14.59 10.45
N GLN A 241 7.02 15.38 11.16
CA GLN A 241 8.44 15.54 10.87
C GLN A 241 9.22 14.22 11.07
N ALA A 242 8.90 13.44 12.11
CA ALA A 242 9.49 12.14 12.35
C ALA A 242 9.14 11.16 11.21
N ILE A 243 7.87 11.13 10.75
CA ILE A 243 7.45 10.30 9.61
C ILE A 243 8.24 10.69 8.35
N THR A 244 8.35 11.98 8.02
CA THR A 244 9.11 12.42 6.83
C THR A 244 10.60 12.11 6.97
N THR A 245 11.17 12.23 8.17
CA THR A 245 12.57 11.88 8.42
C THR A 245 12.81 10.38 8.23
N SER A 246 11.92 9.53 8.76
CA SER A 246 11.98 8.08 8.54
C SER A 246 11.83 7.73 7.07
N GLN A 247 10.97 8.44 6.32
CA GLN A 247 10.83 8.29 4.88
C GLN A 247 12.10 8.63 4.10
N MET A 248 12.92 9.57 4.58
CA MET A 248 14.20 9.88 3.96
C MET A 248 15.25 8.81 4.28
N ILE A 249 15.29 8.34 5.53
CA ILE A 249 16.22 7.30 5.96
C ILE A 249 15.98 5.99 5.19
N GLN A 250 14.72 5.60 4.95
CA GLN A 250 14.44 4.39 4.15
C GLN A 250 15.03 4.47 2.73
N PHE A 251 15.04 5.64 2.08
CA PHE A 251 15.60 5.76 0.73
C PHE A 251 17.11 5.60 0.77
N LEU A 252 17.80 6.16 1.77
CA LEU A 252 19.23 5.99 1.94
C LEU A 252 19.62 4.53 2.17
N ILE A 253 18.88 3.82 3.03
CA ILE A 253 19.13 2.40 3.30
C ILE A 253 18.86 1.56 2.05
N ALA A 254 17.77 1.82 1.32
CA ALA A 254 17.45 1.12 0.08
C ALA A 254 18.52 1.33 -1.00
N ILE A 255 18.97 2.58 -1.19
CA ILE A 255 20.07 2.91 -2.11
C ILE A 255 21.35 2.18 -1.69
N ALA A 256 21.71 2.19 -0.41
CA ALA A 256 22.90 1.53 0.09
C ALA A 256 22.87 0.01 -0.16
N ALA A 257 21.75 -0.66 0.17
CA ALA A 257 21.59 -2.10 -0.07
C ALA A 257 21.72 -2.45 -1.56
N GLN A 258 21.08 -1.66 -2.42
CA GLN A 258 21.08 -1.83 -3.87
C GLN A 258 22.46 -1.60 -4.50
N VAL A 259 23.14 -0.51 -4.13
CA VAL A 259 24.49 -0.20 -4.60
C VAL A 259 25.48 -1.27 -4.13
N HIS A 260 25.34 -1.74 -2.89
CA HIS A 260 26.23 -2.76 -2.35
C HIS A 260 26.08 -4.11 -3.08
N VAL A 261 24.85 -4.63 -3.27
CA VAL A 261 24.66 -5.88 -4.05
C VAL A 261 25.10 -5.71 -5.51
N GLY A 262 24.87 -4.54 -6.11
CA GLY A 262 25.34 -4.23 -7.46
C GLY A 262 26.86 -4.23 -7.56
N TYR A 263 27.56 -3.63 -6.59
CA TYR A 263 29.02 -3.66 -6.51
C TYR A 263 29.56 -5.09 -6.37
N LEU A 264 28.99 -5.89 -5.46
CA LEU A 264 29.41 -7.28 -5.27
C LEU A 264 29.24 -8.11 -6.55
N HIS A 265 28.12 -7.97 -7.24
CA HIS A 265 27.85 -8.76 -8.43
C HIS A 265 28.65 -8.29 -9.66
N TYR A 266 28.61 -6.99 -9.99
CA TYR A 266 29.14 -6.47 -11.25
C TYR A 266 30.59 -6.00 -11.20
N VAL A 267 31.14 -5.73 -10.00
CA VAL A 267 32.53 -5.24 -9.85
C VAL A 267 33.42 -6.29 -9.22
N VAL A 268 32.99 -6.90 -8.12
CA VAL A 268 33.78 -7.96 -7.44
C VAL A 268 33.64 -9.31 -8.15
N GLY A 269 32.53 -9.55 -8.85
CA GLY A 269 32.28 -10.80 -9.57
C GLY A 269 31.75 -11.91 -8.67
N VAL A 270 31.04 -11.57 -7.60
CA VAL A 270 30.35 -12.57 -6.76
C VAL A 270 29.18 -13.17 -7.55
N GLU A 271 29.27 -14.46 -7.82
CA GLU A 271 28.24 -15.22 -8.54
C GLU A 271 27.02 -15.52 -7.64
N ASN A 272 25.90 -15.89 -8.26
CA ASN A 272 24.66 -16.32 -7.60
C ASN A 272 23.99 -15.27 -6.69
N LEU A 273 24.27 -13.98 -6.90
CA LEU A 273 23.54 -12.90 -6.23
C LEU A 273 22.22 -12.60 -6.94
N ALA A 274 21.18 -12.40 -6.15
CA ALA A 274 19.82 -12.14 -6.59
C ALA A 274 19.63 -10.65 -6.94
N VAL A 275 20.11 -10.27 -8.13
CA VAL A 275 20.10 -8.89 -8.62
C VAL A 275 20.09 -8.85 -10.15
N SER A 276 19.28 -7.96 -10.73
CA SER A 276 19.24 -7.70 -12.17
C SER A 276 19.76 -6.30 -12.50
N PHE A 277 20.44 -6.15 -13.63
CA PHE A 277 20.92 -4.83 -14.07
C PHE A 277 19.77 -3.84 -14.29
N ARG A 278 18.65 -4.34 -14.85
CA ARG A 278 17.45 -3.54 -15.10
C ARG A 278 16.83 -3.01 -13.79
N GLY A 279 16.66 -3.87 -12.78
CA GLY A 279 16.19 -3.49 -11.45
C GLY A 279 17.15 -2.48 -10.80
N LEU A 280 18.47 -2.69 -10.93
CA LEU A 280 19.47 -1.77 -10.40
C LEU A 280 19.36 -0.36 -11.00
N VAL A 281 19.25 -0.24 -12.31
CA VAL A 281 19.19 1.07 -12.97
C VAL A 281 17.89 1.80 -12.63
N ILE A 282 16.74 1.11 -12.73
CA ILE A 282 15.43 1.71 -12.42
C ILE A 282 15.38 2.14 -10.96
N GLY A 283 15.78 1.25 -10.02
CA GLY A 283 15.74 1.55 -8.60
C GLY A 283 16.69 2.69 -8.20
N PHE A 284 17.90 2.74 -8.76
CA PHE A 284 18.85 3.81 -8.44
C PHE A 284 18.32 5.18 -8.87
N ILE A 285 17.80 5.30 -10.10
CA ILE A 285 17.21 6.53 -10.61
C ILE A 285 15.99 6.93 -9.77
N MET A 286 15.07 5.98 -9.51
CA MET A 286 13.84 6.23 -8.76
C MET A 286 14.13 6.65 -7.31
N LEU A 287 14.94 5.89 -6.57
CA LEU A 287 15.22 6.16 -5.16
C LEU A 287 16.02 7.46 -4.97
N THR A 288 16.97 7.75 -5.87
CA THR A 288 17.74 9.00 -5.80
C THR A 288 16.84 10.21 -6.05
N THR A 289 15.95 10.12 -7.05
CA THR A 289 14.98 11.20 -7.32
C THR A 289 13.95 11.34 -6.19
N TYR A 290 13.51 10.25 -5.57
CA TYR A 290 12.66 10.31 -4.37
C TYR A 290 13.37 10.98 -3.20
N PHE A 291 14.60 10.58 -2.90
CA PHE A 291 15.37 11.19 -1.81
C PHE A 291 15.51 12.70 -2.02
N TYR A 292 15.85 13.13 -3.24
CA TYR A 292 15.92 14.55 -3.58
C TYR A 292 14.59 15.28 -3.35
N LEU A 293 13.47 14.73 -3.83
CA LEU A 293 12.14 15.33 -3.68
C LEU A 293 11.70 15.40 -2.21
N TRP A 294 12.05 14.40 -1.40
CA TRP A 294 11.78 14.42 0.04
C TRP A 294 12.65 15.42 0.78
N VAL A 295 13.93 15.57 0.42
CA VAL A 295 14.80 16.62 0.97
C VAL A 295 14.23 18.00 0.64
N GLN A 296 13.79 18.22 -0.60
CA GLN A 296 13.17 19.47 -1.01
C GLN A 296 11.89 19.73 -0.21
N PHE A 297 10.98 18.75 -0.12
CA PHE A 297 9.77 18.85 0.68
C PHE A 297 10.09 19.16 2.14
N TYR A 298 11.11 18.51 2.71
CA TYR A 298 11.50 18.72 4.10
C TYR A 298 11.99 20.15 4.34
N LYS A 299 12.84 20.67 3.45
CA LYS A 299 13.31 22.06 3.51
C LYS A 299 12.12 23.03 3.46
N GLU A 300 11.27 22.89 2.47
CA GLU A 300 10.13 23.79 2.27
C GLU A 300 9.14 23.74 3.43
N HIS A 301 8.83 22.56 3.97
CA HIS A 301 7.73 22.37 4.94
C HIS A 301 8.16 22.38 6.40
N TYR A 302 9.42 22.09 6.72
CA TYR A 302 9.92 22.03 8.10
C TYR A 302 10.94 23.13 8.41
N LEU A 303 11.82 23.49 7.47
CA LEU A 303 12.86 24.50 7.71
C LEU A 303 12.36 25.90 7.34
N ASP A 304 11.90 26.10 6.10
CA ASP A 304 11.55 27.41 5.58
C ASP A 304 10.17 27.87 6.10
N ASN A 305 9.14 27.02 5.95
CA ASN A 305 7.77 27.35 6.38
C ASN A 305 7.34 26.66 7.68
N GLY A 306 8.06 25.64 8.14
CA GLY A 306 7.66 24.79 9.27
C GLY A 306 8.12 25.26 10.64
N GLY A 307 9.24 25.99 10.70
CA GLY A 307 9.74 26.55 11.94
C GLY A 307 8.67 27.34 12.68
N LYS A 308 7.92 28.19 11.97
CA LYS A 308 6.88 29.03 12.57
C LYS A 308 5.73 28.23 13.21
N LYS A 309 5.24 27.15 12.56
CA LYS A 309 4.17 26.30 13.12
C LYS A 309 4.67 25.44 14.29
N TYR A 310 5.91 24.97 14.24
CA TYR A 310 6.55 24.22 15.31
C TYR A 310 6.74 25.07 16.57
N TRP A 311 7.27 26.30 16.41
CA TRP A 311 7.43 27.24 17.52
C TRP A 311 6.09 27.62 18.16
N LEU A 312 5.05 27.89 17.36
CA LEU A 312 3.71 28.19 17.86
C LEU A 312 3.07 27.02 18.64
N ALA A 313 3.27 25.78 18.19
CA ALA A 313 2.78 24.60 18.92
C ALA A 313 3.54 24.39 20.24
N LYS A 314 4.86 24.59 20.23
CA LYS A 314 5.71 24.51 21.43
C LYS A 314 5.34 25.60 22.45
N GLU A 315 5.06 26.81 21.99
CA GLU A 315 4.56 27.90 22.83
C GLU A 315 3.19 27.59 23.42
N ALA A 316 2.28 26.99 22.64
CA ALA A 316 0.96 26.58 23.13
C ALA A 316 1.06 25.50 24.22
N GLU A 317 1.90 24.48 24.03
CA GLU A 317 2.17 23.44 25.04
C GLU A 317 2.79 24.02 26.32
N GLN A 318 3.72 24.97 26.19
CA GLN A 318 4.32 25.65 27.34
C GLN A 318 3.32 26.52 28.12
N LYS A 319 2.40 27.18 27.42
CA LYS A 319 1.31 27.94 28.07
C LYS A 319 0.37 27.01 28.83
N GLN A 320 0.03 25.87 28.25
CA GLN A 320 -0.88 24.88 28.84
C GLN A 320 -0.27 24.19 30.09
N LYS A 321 1.05 23.99 30.12
CA LYS A 321 1.77 23.51 31.30
C LYS A 321 1.94 24.55 32.41
N LYS A 322 1.80 25.84 32.12
CA LYS A 322 1.86 26.92 33.11
C LYS A 322 0.48 27.28 33.69
N SER A 323 -0.60 26.84 33.05
CA SER A 323 -1.98 27.06 33.49
C SER A 323 -2.57 25.92 34.33
N ASN A 324 -1.85 24.81 34.46
CA ASN A 324 -2.17 23.68 35.32
C ASN A 324 -1.18 23.64 36.49
#